data_AF-A0A170WJ76-F1
#
_entry.id   AF-A0A170WJ76-F1
#
_cell.length_a   1.000
_cell.length_b   1.000
_cell.length_c   1.000
_cell.angle_alpha   90.00
_cell.angle_beta   90.00
_cell.angle_gamma   90.00
#
_symmetry.space_group_name_H-M   'P 1'
#
loop_
_entity.id
_entity.type
_entity.pdbx_description
1 polymer ?
#
loop_
_entity_poly.entity_id
_entity_poly.type
_entity_poly.pdbx_seq_one_letter_code
_entity_poly.pdbx_strand_id
1 'polypeptide(L)'
;SAAIGNYRTQRFVWGTAIAMHAMPRFMFAGMYRQYYKDVLNNKAQKLATLACILNVIENLALIGLTFITSAYNYAIHEKCFMTFMVTSELYMALTCYLLTRERRLPSDNVESRSLRYKYQLVAINMTSFAAAGYFFIRHNRHCEPYVYSAFAFFEYIVVLT
;
A
#
# COMPACT_ATOMS: atom_id res chain seq x y z
N SER A 1 7.72 -2.43 -12.32
CA SER A 1 7.63 -3.47 -11.28
C SER A 1 7.94 -4.83 -11.86
N ALA A 2 8.65 -5.68 -11.11
CA ALA A 2 8.89 -7.09 -11.45
C ALA A 2 7.66 -7.97 -11.16
N ALA A 3 6.77 -7.52 -10.27
CA ALA A 3 5.52 -8.21 -9.92
C ALA A 3 4.55 -8.46 -11.10
N ILE A 4 4.57 -7.61 -12.14
CA ILE A 4 3.72 -7.75 -13.33
C ILE A 4 4.59 -7.68 -14.58
N GLY A 5 4.69 -8.80 -15.29
CA GLY A 5 5.43 -8.88 -16.55
C GLY A 5 4.69 -8.22 -17.72
N ASN A 6 5.35 -8.12 -18.88
CA ASN A 6 4.74 -7.59 -20.11
C ASN A 6 3.80 -8.59 -20.82
N TYR A 7 3.55 -9.76 -20.23
CA TYR A 7 2.72 -10.79 -20.84
C TYR A 7 1.24 -10.41 -20.85
N ARG A 8 0.61 -10.52 -22.02
CA ARG A 8 -0.79 -10.13 -22.26
C ARG A 8 -1.78 -10.79 -21.29
N THR A 9 -1.63 -12.09 -21.06
CA THR A 9 -2.55 -12.86 -20.20
C THR A 9 -2.43 -12.45 -18.74
N GLN A 10 -1.20 -12.25 -18.24
CA GLN A 10 -0.94 -11.81 -16.87
C GLN A 10 -1.53 -10.42 -16.63
N ARG A 11 -1.34 -9.49 -17.58
CA ARG A 11 -1.93 -8.15 -17.51
C ARG A 11 -3.45 -8.16 -17.51
N PHE A 12 -4.06 -9.01 -18.34
CA PHE A 12 -5.52 -9.13 -18.38
C PHE A 12 -6.07 -9.64 -17.04
N VAL A 13 -5.55 -10.76 -16.53
CA VAL A 13 -5.98 -11.33 -15.24
C VAL A 13 -5.79 -10.32 -14.10
N TRP A 14 -4.64 -9.66 -14.05
CA TRP A 14 -4.36 -8.62 -13.06
C TRP A 14 -5.31 -7.43 -13.18
N GLY A 15 -5.50 -6.90 -14.40
CA GLY A 15 -6.38 -5.77 -14.66
C GLY A 15 -7.82 -6.04 -14.25
N THR A 16 -8.34 -7.23 -14.58
CA THR A 16 -9.68 -7.66 -14.15
C THR A 16 -9.76 -7.76 -12.62
N ALA A 17 -8.76 -8.35 -11.95
CA ALA A 17 -8.74 -8.43 -10.49
C ALA A 17 -8.78 -7.04 -9.84
N ILE A 18 -7.94 -6.11 -10.30
CA ILE A 18 -7.93 -4.72 -9.78
C ILE A 18 -9.26 -4.02 -10.06
N ALA A 19 -9.85 -4.16 -11.25
CA ALA A 19 -11.14 -3.57 -11.58
C ALA A 19 -12.26 -4.08 -10.66
N MET A 20 -12.32 -5.39 -10.43
CA MET A 20 -13.32 -5.99 -9.52
C MET A 20 -13.15 -5.54 -8.07
N HIS A 21 -11.91 -5.38 -7.60
CA HIS A 21 -11.63 -4.94 -6.24
C HIS A 21 -11.67 -3.42 -6.04
N ALA A 22 -11.65 -2.61 -7.11
CA ALA A 22 -11.61 -1.16 -7.02
C ALA A 22 -12.82 -0.60 -6.26
N MET A 23 -14.05 -1.01 -6.63
CA MET A 23 -15.27 -0.53 -5.97
C MET A 23 -15.32 -0.88 -4.47
N PRO A 24 -15.11 -2.15 -4.05
CA PRO A 24 -15.01 -2.49 -2.62
C PRO A 24 -13.97 -1.67 -1.86
N ARG A 25 -12.80 -1.38 -2.44
CA ARG A 25 -11.75 -0.60 -1.80
C ARG A 25 -12.20 0.83 -1.47
N PHE A 26 -12.88 1.50 -2.40
CA PHE A 26 -13.45 2.83 -2.13
C PHE A 26 -14.59 2.79 -1.10
N MET A 27 -15.42 1.74 -1.11
CA MET A 27 -16.43 1.54 -0.07
C MET A 27 -15.79 1.40 1.31
N PHE A 28 -14.74 0.58 1.44
CA PHE A 28 -14.01 0.43 2.69
C PHE A 28 -13.37 1.75 3.16
N ALA A 29 -12.82 2.57 2.25
CA ALA A 29 -12.31 3.89 2.62
C ALA A 29 -13.40 4.77 3.28
N GLY A 30 -14.63 4.74 2.74
CA GLY A 30 -15.78 5.43 3.32
C GLY A 30 -16.19 4.86 4.70
N MET A 31 -16.23 3.52 4.83
CA MET A 31 -16.55 2.85 6.10
C MET A 31 -15.52 3.16 7.18
N TYR A 32 -14.22 3.13 6.86
CA TYR A 32 -13.15 3.50 7.78
C TYR A 32 -13.26 4.96 8.22
N ARG A 33 -13.67 5.86 7.33
CA ARG A 33 -13.90 7.26 7.70
C ARG A 33 -15.04 7.41 8.71
N GLN A 34 -16.13 6.66 8.53
CA GLN A 34 -17.24 6.68 9.49
C GLN A 34 -16.79 6.10 10.84
N TYR A 35 -16.12 4.94 10.81
CA TYR A 35 -15.56 4.31 12.01
C TYR A 35 -14.60 5.25 12.78
N TYR A 36 -13.74 5.99 12.08
CA TYR A 36 -12.85 6.96 12.72
C TYR A 36 -13.59 8.14 13.36
N LYS A 37 -14.74 8.57 12.83
CA LYS A 37 -15.57 9.60 13.47
C LYS A 37 -16.10 9.13 14.83
N ASP A 38 -16.48 7.86 14.92
CA ASP A 38 -17.12 7.31 16.11
C ASP A 38 -16.10 6.93 17.20
N VAL A 39 -14.91 6.47 16.80
CA VAL A 39 -13.93 5.85 17.71
C VAL A 39 -12.81 6.81 18.17
N LEU A 40 -12.46 7.82 17.36
CA LEU A 40 -11.33 8.71 17.64
C LEU A 40 -11.73 10.03 18.32
N ASN A 41 -10.78 10.64 19.02
CA ASN A 41 -10.94 11.97 19.59
C ASN A 41 -11.16 13.04 18.50
N ASN A 42 -11.93 14.10 18.82
CA ASN A 42 -12.19 15.21 17.90
C ASN A 42 -10.91 15.89 17.38
N LYS A 43 -9.84 15.92 18.19
CA LYS A 43 -8.53 16.48 17.82
C LYS A 43 -7.87 15.69 16.68
N ALA A 44 -8.10 14.38 16.62
CA ALA A 44 -7.51 13.48 15.62
C ALA A 44 -8.32 13.38 14.32
N GLN A 45 -9.51 13.98 14.24
CA GLN A 45 -10.37 13.89 13.06
C GLN A 45 -9.74 14.49 11.79
N LYS A 46 -8.89 15.51 11.93
CA LYS A 46 -8.10 16.04 10.82
C LYS A 46 -7.12 15.01 10.27
N LEU A 47 -6.44 14.30 11.17
CA LEU A 47 -5.47 13.26 10.81
C LEU A 47 -6.17 12.01 10.25
N ALA A 48 -7.34 11.65 10.77
CA ALA A 48 -8.20 10.62 10.20
C ALA A 48 -8.72 10.97 8.79
N THR A 49 -9.01 12.26 8.54
CA THR A 49 -9.34 12.75 7.20
C THR A 49 -8.16 12.61 6.25
N LEU A 50 -6.95 12.95 6.71
CA LEU A 50 -5.73 12.75 5.93
C LEU A 50 -5.51 11.27 5.60
N ALA A 51 -5.67 10.36 6.57
CA ALA A 51 -5.56 8.91 6.33
C ALA A 51 -6.57 8.43 5.27
N CYS A 52 -7.81 8.92 5.31
CA CYS A 52 -8.82 8.61 4.29
C CYS A 52 -8.43 9.13 2.91
N ILE A 53 -7.88 10.35 2.82
CA ILE A 53 -7.42 10.94 1.56
C ILE A 53 -6.24 10.12 0.99
N LEU A 54 -5.28 9.75 1.84
CA LEU A 54 -4.13 8.92 1.43
C LEU A 54 -4.59 7.58 0.87
N ASN A 55 -5.54 6.90 1.53
CA ASN A 55 -6.10 5.65 1.02
C ASN A 55 -6.81 5.83 -0.34
N VAL A 56 -7.54 6.93 -0.54
CA VAL A 56 -8.16 7.23 -1.85
C VAL A 56 -7.10 7.46 -2.92
N ILE A 57 -6.06 8.25 -2.63
CA ILE A 57 -4.96 8.51 -3.57
C ILE A 57 -4.21 7.22 -3.89
N GLU A 58 -3.94 6.38 -2.90
CA GLU A 58 -3.30 5.07 -3.07
C GLU A 58 -4.09 4.19 -4.06
N ASN A 59 -5.41 4.09 -3.88
CA ASN A 59 -6.25 3.28 -4.77
C ASN A 59 -6.31 3.85 -6.19
N LEU A 60 -6.35 5.18 -6.35
CA LEU A 60 -6.26 5.82 -7.66
C LEU A 60 -4.90 5.56 -8.32
N ALA A 61 -3.81 5.64 -7.56
CA ALA A 61 -2.46 5.37 -8.04
C ALA A 61 -2.31 3.90 -8.47
N LEU A 62 -2.90 2.95 -7.74
CA LEU A 62 -2.91 1.53 -8.09
C LEU A 62 -3.69 1.25 -9.39
N ILE A 63 -4.84 1.90 -9.58
CA ILE A 63 -5.59 1.84 -10.84
C ILE A 63 -4.74 2.40 -11.98
N GLY A 64 -4.11 3.56 -11.77
CA GLY A 64 -3.18 4.16 -12.74
C GLY A 64 -2.03 3.22 -13.10
N LEU A 65 -1.39 2.60 -12.10
CA LEU A 65 -0.31 1.64 -12.28
C LEU A 65 -0.73 0.41 -13.09
N THR A 66 -2.00 0.01 -12.94
CA THR A 66 -2.57 -1.17 -13.59
C THR A 66 -2.90 -0.93 -15.06
N PHE A 67 -3.52 0.21 -15.38
CA PHE A 67 -3.97 0.49 -16.75
C PHE A 67 -2.96 1.28 -17.59
N ILE A 68 -2.10 2.09 -16.95
CA ILE A 68 -1.03 2.84 -17.62
C ILE A 68 0.25 2.02 -17.54
N THR A 69 0.49 1.21 -18.57
CA THR A 69 1.69 0.36 -18.61
C THR A 69 2.95 1.20 -18.84
N SER A 70 4.07 0.75 -18.26
CA SER A 70 5.38 1.39 -18.45
C SER A 70 5.83 1.46 -19.91
N ALA A 71 5.41 0.49 -20.73
CA ALA A 71 5.68 0.47 -22.17
C ALA A 71 4.91 1.56 -22.94
N TYR A 72 3.76 2.00 -22.42
CA TYR A 72 2.96 3.07 -23.03
C TYR A 72 3.45 4.44 -22.58
N ASN A 73 3.61 4.64 -21.26
CA ASN A 73 4.14 5.88 -20.72
C ASN A 73 4.90 5.62 -19.42
N TYR A 74 6.22 5.51 -19.54
CA TYR A 74 7.11 5.25 -18.40
C TYR A 74 7.00 6.33 -17.33
N ALA A 75 6.98 7.62 -17.72
CA ALA A 75 6.98 8.74 -16.78
C ALA A 75 5.74 8.73 -15.90
N ILE A 76 4.54 8.54 -16.47
CA ILE A 76 3.30 8.46 -15.69
C ILE A 76 3.29 7.20 -14.82
N HIS A 77 3.69 6.05 -15.38
CA HIS A 77 3.75 4.79 -14.64
C HIS A 77 4.67 4.90 -13.40
N GLU A 78 5.84 5.49 -13.55
CA GLU A 78 6.79 5.74 -12.47
C GLU A 78 6.19 6.66 -11.39
N LYS A 79 5.49 7.73 -11.79
CA LYS A 79 4.79 8.61 -10.85
C LYS A 79 3.67 7.87 -10.11
N CYS A 80 2.85 7.09 -10.80
CA CYS A 80 1.82 6.26 -10.16
C CYS A 80 2.43 5.28 -9.16
N PHE A 81 3.55 4.62 -9.51
CA PHE A 81 4.26 3.73 -8.61
C PHE A 81 4.76 4.46 -7.36
N MET A 82 5.47 5.58 -7.52
CA MET A 82 5.96 6.37 -6.39
C MET A 82 4.82 6.87 -5.50
N THR A 83 3.74 7.38 -6.10
CA THR A 83 2.57 7.83 -5.35
C THR A 83 1.96 6.68 -4.56
N PHE A 84 1.70 5.53 -5.20
CA PHE A 84 1.17 4.34 -4.53
C PHE A 84 2.02 3.96 -3.31
N MET A 85 3.33 3.81 -3.49
CA MET A 85 4.26 3.46 -2.42
C MET A 85 4.20 4.44 -1.24
N VAL A 86 4.37 5.74 -1.50
CA VAL A 86 4.41 6.75 -0.44
C VAL A 86 3.07 6.85 0.29
N THR A 87 1.95 6.85 -0.44
CA THR A 87 0.64 6.97 0.19
C THR A 87 0.24 5.73 0.98
N SER A 88 0.62 4.54 0.52
CA SER A 88 0.33 3.28 1.23
C SER A 88 1.08 3.23 2.57
N GLU A 89 2.38 3.49 2.57
CA GLU A 89 3.19 3.54 3.79
C GLU A 89 2.67 4.56 4.81
N LEU A 90 2.38 5.78 4.34
CA LEU A 90 1.84 6.83 5.20
C LEU A 90 0.46 6.46 5.74
N TYR A 91 -0.43 5.89 4.91
CA TYR A 91 -1.76 5.46 5.33
C TYR A 91 -1.69 4.36 6.39
N MET A 92 -0.85 3.36 6.18
CA MET A 92 -0.61 2.25 7.10
C MET A 92 -0.07 2.74 8.45
N ALA A 93 0.97 3.56 8.44
CA ALA A 93 1.57 4.13 9.65
C ALA A 93 0.58 5.01 10.42
N LEU A 94 -0.16 5.88 9.70
CA LEU A 94 -1.18 6.74 10.31
C LEU A 94 -2.32 5.93 10.91
N THR A 95 -2.78 4.87 10.24
CA THR A 95 -3.84 4.00 10.76
C THR A 95 -3.42 3.35 12.08
N CYS A 96 -2.20 2.80 12.15
CA CYS A 96 -1.66 2.24 13.39
C CYS A 96 -1.54 3.30 14.50
N TYR A 97 -1.02 4.48 14.18
CA TYR A 97 -0.89 5.59 15.14
C TYR A 97 -2.26 6.04 15.69
N LEU A 98 -3.22 6.31 14.80
CA LEU A 98 -4.57 6.76 15.16
C LEU A 98 -5.27 5.76 16.08
N LEU A 99 -5.24 4.48 15.72
CA LEU A 99 -5.90 3.42 16.48
C LEU A 99 -5.26 3.13 17.84
N THR A 100 -3.99 3.50 18.03
CA THR A 100 -3.24 3.25 19.27
C THR A 100 -3.28 4.42 20.23
N ARG A 101 -3.14 5.66 19.72
CA ARG A 101 -2.89 6.85 20.54
C ARG A 101 -4.10 7.78 20.63
N GLU A 102 -4.93 7.83 19.60
CA GLU A 102 -5.97 8.86 19.46
C GLU A 102 -7.38 8.33 19.72
N ARG A 103 -7.48 7.10 20.23
CA ARG A 103 -8.74 6.43 20.52
C ARG A 103 -9.43 7.06 21.73
N ARG A 104 -10.74 7.32 21.62
CA ARG A 104 -11.58 7.81 22.72
C ARG A 104 -12.18 6.68 23.54
N LEU A 105 -12.59 5.60 22.86
CA LEU A 105 -13.23 4.43 23.44
C LEU A 105 -12.18 3.33 23.71
N PRO A 106 -12.37 2.46 24.71
CA PRO A 106 -11.50 1.29 24.89
C PRO A 106 -11.58 0.35 23.67
N SER A 107 -10.50 -0.38 23.37
CA SER A 107 -10.47 -1.39 22.31
C SER A 107 -11.05 -2.71 22.76
N ASP A 108 -11.88 -3.32 21.93
CA ASP A 108 -12.31 -4.70 22.15
C ASP A 108 -11.13 -5.67 21.94
N ASN A 109 -11.25 -6.91 22.44
CA ASN A 109 -10.26 -7.96 22.26
C ASN A 109 -9.98 -8.26 20.78
N VAL A 110 -11.02 -8.27 19.94
CA VAL A 110 -10.89 -8.50 18.49
C VAL A 110 -10.12 -7.36 17.82
N GLU A 111 -10.43 -6.12 18.18
CA GLU A 111 -9.77 -4.93 17.64
C GLU A 111 -8.32 -4.83 18.08
N SER A 112 -8.03 -5.18 19.33
CA SER A 112 -6.67 -5.21 19.86
C SER A 112 -5.80 -6.23 19.13
N ARG A 113 -6.37 -7.41 18.84
CA ARG A 113 -5.72 -8.43 18.01
C ARG A 113 -5.51 -7.95 16.57
N SER A 114 -6.52 -7.30 15.97
CA SER A 114 -6.43 -6.69 14.64
C SER A 114 -5.31 -5.64 14.58
N LEU A 115 -5.21 -4.77 15.57
CA LEU A 115 -4.17 -3.75 15.66
C LEU A 115 -2.77 -4.36 15.77
N ARG A 116 -2.61 -5.47 16.52
CA ARG A 116 -1.34 -6.21 16.58
C ARG A 116 -0.93 -6.76 15.22
N TYR A 117 -1.86 -7.33 14.45
CA TYR A 117 -1.58 -7.78 13.09
C TYR A 117 -1.22 -6.62 12.17
N LYS A 118 -1.92 -5.47 12.27
CA LYS A 118 -1.58 -4.27 11.50
C LYS A 118 -0.15 -3.82 11.77
N TYR A 119 0.27 -3.75 13.03
CA TYR A 119 1.67 -3.42 13.37
C TYR A 119 2.68 -4.42 12.79
N GLN A 120 2.38 -5.72 12.84
CA GLN A 120 3.23 -6.73 12.23
C GLN A 120 3.34 -6.56 10.72
N LEU A 121 2.22 -6.32 10.04
CA LEU A 121 2.19 -6.09 8.58
C LEU A 121 2.97 -4.83 8.21
N VAL A 122 2.80 -3.71 8.92
CA VAL A 122 3.58 -2.49 8.69
C VAL A 122 5.07 -2.71 8.89
N ALA A 123 5.47 -3.44 9.94
CA ALA A 123 6.87 -3.75 10.17
C ALA A 123 7.46 -4.62 9.05
N ILE A 124 6.72 -5.64 8.59
CA ILE A 124 7.14 -6.49 7.47
C ILE A 124 7.19 -5.70 6.17
N ASN A 125 6.21 -4.83 5.91
CA ASN A 125 6.18 -4.01 4.70
C ASN A 125 7.39 -3.07 4.67
N MET A 126 7.59 -2.26 5.72
CA MET A 126 8.69 -1.29 5.79
C MET A 126 10.07 -1.97 5.68
N THR A 127 10.27 -3.13 6.32
CA THR A 127 11.52 -3.88 6.21
C THR A 127 11.72 -4.46 4.81
N SER A 128 10.66 -4.94 4.17
CA SER A 128 10.70 -5.47 2.80
C SER A 128 10.92 -4.36 1.78
N PHE A 129 10.31 -3.20 1.97
CA PHE A 129 10.51 -2.03 1.12
C PHE A 129 11.97 -1.54 1.16
N ALA A 130 12.54 -1.44 2.36
CA ALA A 130 13.95 -1.10 2.52
C ALA A 130 14.88 -2.15 1.86
N ALA A 131 14.59 -3.44 2.04
CA ALA A 131 15.34 -4.52 1.40
C ALA A 131 15.24 -4.48 -0.13
N ALA A 132 14.04 -4.27 -0.69
CA ALA A 132 13.82 -4.10 -2.13
C ALA A 132 14.64 -2.93 -2.68
N GLY A 133 14.61 -1.77 -2.01
CA GLY A 133 15.43 -0.61 -2.39
C GLY A 133 16.94 -0.91 -2.39
N TYR A 134 17.42 -1.61 -1.36
CA TYR A 134 18.82 -2.05 -1.28
C TYR A 134 19.21 -2.97 -2.45
N PHE A 135 18.43 -4.02 -2.72
CA PHE A 135 18.73 -4.96 -3.80
C PHE A 135 18.62 -4.32 -5.18
N PHE A 136 17.69 -3.38 -5.37
CA PHE A 136 17.58 -2.62 -6.62
C PHE A 136 18.85 -1.79 -6.89
N ILE A 137 19.31 -1.04 -5.89
CA ILE A 137 20.54 -0.24 -6.01
C ILE A 137 21.76 -1.15 -6.22
N ARG A 138 21.85 -2.26 -5.49
CA ARG A 138 22.95 -3.22 -5.61
C ARG A 138 23.02 -3.85 -6.99
N HIS A 139 21.87 -4.29 -7.52
CA HIS A 139 21.74 -4.86 -8.85
C HIS A 139 22.21 -3.87 -9.93
N ASN A 140 21.74 -2.62 -9.87
CA ASN A 140 22.09 -1.59 -10.85
C ASN A 140 23.56 -1.16 -10.79
N ARG A 141 24.24 -1.34 -9.65
CA ARG A 141 25.66 -0.99 -9.49
C ARG A 141 26.62 -2.11 -9.85
N HIS A 142 26.30 -3.36 -9.49
CA HIS A 142 27.26 -4.48 -9.56
C HIS A 142 26.85 -5.57 -10.57
N CYS A 143 25.62 -5.54 -11.10
CA CYS A 143 25.10 -6.52 -12.05
C CYS A 143 25.28 -7.99 -11.61
N GLU A 144 25.28 -8.25 -10.30
CA GLU A 144 25.45 -9.58 -9.74
C GLU A 144 24.24 -10.48 -10.09
N PRO A 145 24.49 -11.78 -10.41
CA PRO A 145 23.42 -12.72 -10.67
C PRO A 145 22.55 -12.92 -9.42
N TYR A 146 21.26 -13.24 -9.62
CA TYR A 146 20.25 -13.49 -8.58
C TYR A 146 19.82 -12.29 -7.72
N VAL A 147 20.56 -11.17 -7.72
CA VAL A 147 20.19 -9.97 -6.94
C VAL A 147 18.86 -9.38 -7.41
N TYR A 148 18.57 -9.45 -8.71
CA TYR A 148 17.27 -9.03 -9.24
C TYR A 148 16.12 -9.92 -8.76
N SER A 149 16.35 -11.23 -8.60
CA SER A 149 15.37 -12.16 -8.05
C SER A 149 15.08 -11.86 -6.57
N ALA A 150 16.11 -11.50 -5.80
CA ALA A 150 15.94 -11.04 -4.42
C ALA A 150 15.14 -9.73 -4.35
N PHE A 151 15.43 -8.76 -5.22
CA PHE A 151 14.62 -7.56 -5.37
C PHE A 151 13.14 -7.89 -5.64
N ALA A 152 12.87 -8.75 -6.62
CA ALA A 152 11.52 -9.14 -6.98
C ALA A 152 10.80 -9.83 -5.81
N PHE A 153 11.48 -10.71 -5.07
CA PHE A 153 10.92 -11.37 -3.88
C PHE A 153 10.43 -10.37 -2.83
N PHE A 154 11.23 -9.36 -2.49
CA PHE A 154 10.81 -8.33 -1.53
C PHE A 154 9.73 -7.39 -2.10
N GLU A 155 9.74 -7.11 -3.41
CA GLU A 155 8.65 -6.38 -4.07
C GLU A 155 7.31 -7.14 -3.93
N TYR A 156 7.30 -8.46 -4.06
CA TYR A 156 6.09 -9.27 -3.81
C TYR A 156 5.63 -9.20 -2.36
N ILE A 157 6.54 -9.21 -1.39
CA ILE A 157 6.17 -9.09 0.03
C ILE A 157 5.50 -7.75 0.29
N VAL A 158 6.07 -6.65 -0.22
CA VAL A 158 5.49 -5.30 -0.12
C VAL A 158 4.07 -5.23 -0.70
N VAL A 159 3.80 -5.94 -1.80
CA VAL A 159 2.45 -5.98 -2.40
C VAL A 159 1.46 -6.81 -1.56
N LEU A 160 1.95 -7.80 -0.82
CA LEU A 160 1.13 -8.70 -0.01
C LEU A 160 0.77 -8.12 1.36
N THR A 161 1.66 -7.32 1.95
CA THR A 161 1.54 -6.79 3.33
C THR A 161 0.89 -5.42 3.40
#